data_AF-A0A0P7D4N6-F1
#
_entry.id   AF-A0A0P7D4N6-F1
#
_cell.length_a   1.000
_cell.length_b   1.000
_cell.length_c   1.000
_cell.angle_alpha   90.00
_cell.angle_beta   90.00
_cell.angle_gamma   90.00
#
_symmetry.space_group_name_H-M   'P 1'
#
loop_
_entity.id
_entity.type
_entity.pdbx_description
1 polymer ?
#
loop_
_entity_poly.entity_id
_entity_poly.type
_entity_poly.pdbx_seq_one_letter_code
_entity_poly.pdbx_strand_id
1 'polypeptide(L)' 'MVAEILEAYVHIGRSRQYVGMVGAPAPIEPSAICEYLDRYPSMICREEFDGAIFALDDEYRRYWDEVQAQERKRDGKVS' A
#
# COMPACT_ATOMS: atom_id res chain seq x y z
N MET A 1 -8.05 -12.11 -12.29
CA MET A 1 -6.60 -12.05 -12.00
C MET A 1 -6.13 -10.62 -11.75
N VAL A 2 -5.76 -9.80 -12.73
CA VAL A 2 -5.26 -8.43 -12.44
C VAL A 2 -6.31 -7.53 -11.77
N ALA A 3 -7.54 -7.50 -12.28
CA ALA A 3 -8.62 -6.69 -11.69
C ALA A 3 -8.91 -7.07 -10.22
N GLU A 4 -8.86 -8.37 -9.92
CA GLU A 4 -9.09 -8.91 -8.57
C GLU A 4 -7.99 -8.48 -7.57
N ILE A 5 -6.72 -8.49 -7.99
CA ILE A 5 -5.62 -7.96 -7.17
C ILE A 5 -5.77 -6.46 -6.92
N LEU A 6 -6.15 -5.68 -7.95
CA LEU A 6 -6.34 -4.24 -7.80
C LEU A 6 -7.52 -3.92 -6.88
N GLU A 7 -8.63 -4.64 -7.00
CA GLU A 7 -9.78 -4.51 -6.11
C GLU A 7 -9.41 -4.85 -4.66
N ALA A 8 -8.67 -5.93 -4.46
CA ALA A 8 -8.17 -6.33 -3.15
C ALA A 8 -7.23 -5.27 -2.55
N TYR A 9 -6.26 -4.78 -3.32
CA TYR A 9 -5.34 -3.74 -2.87
C TYR A 9 -6.08 -2.46 -2.47
N VAL A 10 -7.06 -2.03 -3.27
CA VAL A 10 -7.90 -0.88 -2.95
C VAL A 10 -8.72 -1.12 -1.68
N HIS A 11 -9.27 -2.33 -1.49
CA HIS A 11 -10.07 -2.66 -0.31
C HIS A 11 -9.22 -2.66 0.96
N ILE A 12 -8.08 -3.37 0.94
CA ILE A 12 -7.13 -3.47 2.05
C ILE A 12 -6.55 -2.09 2.38
N GLY A 13 -6.23 -1.30 1.35
CA GLY A 13 -5.65 0.04 1.51
C GLY A 13 -6.55 1.04 2.23
N ARG A 14 -7.88 0.82 2.31
CA ARG A 14 -8.82 1.71 3.01
C ARG A 14 -8.59 1.77 4.52
N SER A 15 -8.06 0.69 5.11
CA SER A 15 -7.73 0.62 6.53
C SER A 15 -6.26 0.89 6.82
N ARG A 16 -5.51 1.40 5.84
CA ARG A 16 -4.08 1.69 5.98
C ARG A 16 -3.82 2.66 7.12
N GLN A 17 -2.86 2.29 7.96
CA GLN A 17 -2.38 3.15 9.03
C GLN A 17 -1.36 4.14 8.50
N TYR A 18 -1.33 5.33 9.09
CA TYR A 18 -0.34 6.36 8.81
C TYR A 18 0.39 6.70 10.10
N VAL A 19 1.72 6.71 10.05
CA VAL A 19 2.58 6.72 11.24
C VAL A 19 3.62 7.85 11.21
N GLY A 20 4.05 8.26 12.41
CA GLY A 20 5.06 9.30 12.60
C GLY A 20 4.54 10.72 12.36
N MET A 21 5.40 11.71 12.62
CA MET A 21 5.05 13.14 12.57
C MET A 21 4.65 13.64 11.18
N VAL A 22 5.13 12.96 10.14
CA VAL A 22 4.87 13.29 8.73
C VAL A 22 3.71 12.48 8.13
N GLY A 23 3.07 11.62 8.93
CA GLY A 23 1.96 10.77 8.48
C GLY A 23 2.35 9.85 7.32
N ALA A 24 3.47 9.13 7.45
CA ALA A 24 3.93 8.22 6.42
C ALA A 24 3.02 6.97 6.34
N PRO A 25 2.67 6.48 5.14
CA PRO A 25 1.89 5.26 5.00
C PRO A 25 2.66 4.07 5.59
N ALA A 26 2.06 3.40 6.59
CA ALA A 26 2.61 2.15 7.10
C ALA A 26 2.46 1.04 6.03
N PRO A 27 3.36 0.04 6.02
CA PRO A 27 3.22 -1.15 5.18
C PRO A 27 1.88 -1.86 5.42
N ILE A 28 1.37 -2.54 4.39
CA ILE A 28 0.22 -3.44 4.57
C ILE A 28 0.66 -4.62 5.44
N GLU A 29 -0.06 -4.83 6.55
CA GLU A 29 0.14 -5.99 7.41
C GLU A 29 -0.33 -7.28 6.72
N PRO A 30 0.43 -8.39 6.83
CA PRO A 30 0.02 -9.68 6.25
C PRO A 30 -1.36 -10.15 6.73
N SER A 31 -1.73 -9.83 7.97
CA SER A 31 -3.06 -10.17 8.51
C SER A 31 -4.20 -9.52 7.74
N ALA A 32 -4.01 -8.30 7.22
CA ALA A 32 -5.04 -7.62 6.44
C ALA A 32 -5.34 -8.34 5.12
N ILE A 33 -4.33 -8.98 4.53
CA ILE A 33 -4.49 -9.83 3.34
C ILE A 33 -5.24 -11.11 3.70
N CYS A 34 -4.91 -11.74 4.84
CA CYS A 34 -5.63 -12.91 5.34
C CYS A 34 -7.11 -12.59 5.60
N GLU A 35 -7.41 -11.51 6.33
CA GLU A 35 -8.78 -11.08 6.61
C GLU A 35 -9.59 -10.78 5.35
N TYR A 36 -8.94 -10.21 4.32
CA TYR A 36 -9.58 -9.99 3.03
C TYR A 36 -9.93 -11.33 2.37
N LEU A 37 -8.98 -12.26 2.29
CA LEU A 37 -9.18 -13.55 1.62
C LEU A 37 -10.12 -14.50 2.37
N ASP A 38 -10.23 -14.38 3.69
CA ASP A 38 -11.25 -15.09 4.50
C ASP A 38 -12.66 -14.64 4.11
N ARG A 39 -12.84 -13.38 3.73
CA ARG A 39 -14.14 -12.82 3.29
C ARG A 39 -14.36 -12.98 1.79
N TYR A 40 -13.31 -12.88 0.99
CA TYR A 40 -13.34 -12.91 -0.47
C TYR A 40 -12.33 -13.94 -0.99
N PRO A 41 -12.69 -15.24 -0.98
CA PRO A 41 -11.78 -16.29 -1.45
C PRO A 41 -11.35 -16.08 -2.90
N SER A 42 -10.06 -16.26 -3.17
CA SER A 42 -9.47 -16.14 -4.51
C SER A 42 -9.01 -17.49 -5.05
N MET A 43 -9.03 -17.64 -6.37
CA MET A 43 -8.38 -18.77 -7.06
C MET A 43 -6.87 -18.54 -7.32
N ILE A 44 -6.38 -17.31 -7.12
CA ILE A 44 -4.95 -17.00 -7.20
C ILE A 44 -4.25 -17.67 -6.01
N CYS A 45 -3.09 -18.29 -6.23
CA CYS A 45 -2.36 -18.90 -5.13
C CYS A 45 -1.90 -17.84 -4.12
N ARG A 46 -1.75 -18.24 -2.85
CA ARG A 46 -1.46 -17.29 -1.76
C ARG A 46 -0.15 -16.54 -1.98
N GLU A 47 0.87 -17.22 -2.46
CA GLU A 47 2.17 -16.61 -2.72
C GLU A 47 2.10 -15.54 -3.83
N GLU A 48 1.35 -15.81 -4.90
CA GLU A 48 1.16 -14.86 -5.99
C GLU A 48 0.29 -13.68 -5.56
N PHE A 49 -0.77 -13.93 -4.78
CA PHE A 49 -1.66 -12.90 -4.28
C PHE A 49 -0.93 -11.95 -3.32
N ASP A 50 -0.30 -12.51 -2.28
CA ASP A 50 0.43 -11.74 -1.27
C ASP A 50 1.57 -10.95 -1.93
N GLY A 51 2.33 -11.59 -2.83
CA GLY A 51 3.42 -10.95 -3.57
C GLY A 51 2.95 -9.77 -4.43
N ALA A 52 1.82 -9.91 -5.12
CA ALA A 52 1.27 -8.82 -5.94
C ALA A 52 0.77 -7.65 -5.07
N ILE A 53 0.12 -7.92 -3.93
CA ILE A 53 -0.30 -6.87 -2.99
C ILE A 53 0.90 -6.13 -2.42
N PHE A 54 1.95 -6.83 -2.00
CA PHE A 54 3.15 -6.19 -1.47
C PHE A 54 3.90 -5.38 -2.52
N ALA A 55 3.97 -5.85 -3.78
CA ALA A 55 4.59 -5.07 -4.85
C ALA A 55 3.86 -3.74 -5.11
N LEU A 56 2.52 -3.76 -5.12
CA LEU A 56 1.70 -2.55 -5.25
C LEU A 56 1.87 -1.61 -4.04
N ASP A 57 1.95 -2.19 -2.83
CA ASP A 57 2.19 -1.44 -1.61
C ASP A 57 3.54 -0.71 -1.64
N ASP A 58 4.60 -1.43 -2.00
CA ASP A 58 5.94 -0.87 -2.10
C ASP A 58 6.04 0.25 -3.14
N GLU A 59 5.40 0.09 -4.29
CA GLU A 59 5.35 1.12 -5.33
C GLU A 59 4.65 2.38 -4.82
N TYR A 60 3.50 2.24 -4.16
CA TYR A 60 2.78 3.36 -3.57
C TYR A 60 3.60 4.09 -2.51
N ARG A 61 4.22 3.36 -1.58
CA ARG A 61 5.05 3.95 -0.52
C ARG A 61 6.27 4.66 -1.10
N ARG A 62 6.92 4.08 -2.11
CA ARG A 62 8.03 4.72 -2.83
C ARG A 62 7.59 6.03 -3.49
N TYR A 63 6.46 6.03 -4.18
CA TYR A 63 5.92 7.25 -4.80
C TYR A 63 5.61 8.32 -3.75
N TRP A 64 5.01 7.94 -2.62
CA TRP A 64 4.76 8.87 -1.51
C TRP A 64 6.06 9.48 -0.98
N ASP A 65 7.10 8.68 -0.74
CA ASP A 65 8.40 9.17 -0.29
C ASP A 65 9.03 10.15 -1.28
N GLU A 66 8.95 9.87 -2.59
CA GLU A 66 9.44 10.73 -3.65
C GLU A 66 8.70 12.09 -3.68
N VAL A 67 7.37 12.08 -3.58
CA VAL A 67 6.55 13.30 -3.49
C VAL A 67 6.94 14.12 -2.25
N GLN A 68 7.01 13.49 -1.08
CA GLN A 68 7.36 14.18 0.16
C GLN A 68 8.78 14.75 0.12
N ALA A 69 9.72 14.08 -0.55
CA ALA A 69 11.07 14.61 -0.76
C ALA A 69 11.08 15.83 -1.68
N GLN A 70 10.21 15.89 -2.69
CA GLN A 70 10.07 17.05 -3.56
C GLN A 70 9.44 18.24 -2.83
N GLU A 71 8.40 18.00 -2.03
CA GLU A 71 7.73 19.03 -1.23
C GLU A 71 8.71 19.69 -0.23
N ARG A 72 9.50 18.89 0.51
CA ARG A 72 10.55 19.42 1.40
C ARG A 72 11.57 20.29 0.67
N LYS A 73 11.95 19.92 -0.56
CA LYS A 73 12.88 20.71 -1.39
C LYS A 73 12.24 22.01 -1.89
N ARG A 74 10.92 22.02 -2.11
CA ARG A 74 10.19 23.23 -2.50
C ARG A 74 10.11 24.20 -1.33
N ASP A 75 9.73 23.73 -0.16
CA ASP A 75 9.58 24.58 1.03
C ASP A 75 10.92 25.19 1.48
N GLY A 76 12.01 24.43 1.38
CA GLY A 76 13.36 24.94 1.63
C GLY A 76 13.94 25.89 0.56
N LYS A 77 13.28 26.04 -0.60
CA LYS A 77 13.63 27.04 -1.62
C LYS A 77 12.83 28.35 -1.51
N VAL A 78 11.73 28.33 -0.74
CA VAL A 78 10.86 29.49 -0.51
C VAL A 78 11.21 30.21 0.81
N SER A 79 12.04 29.58 1.66
CA SER A 79 12.63 30.15 2.88
C SER A 79 13.98 30.81 2.60
#